data_AF-A0A9C9MIF6-F1
#
_entry.id   AF-A0A9C9MIF6-F1
#
_cell.length_a   1.000
_cell.length_b   1.000
_cell.length_c   1.000
_cell.angle_alpha   90.00
_cell.angle_beta   90.00
_cell.angle_gamma   90.00
#
_symmetry.space_group_name_H-M   'P 1'
#
loop_
_entity.id
_entity.type
_entity.pdbx_description
1 polymer ?
#
loop_
_entity_poly.entity_id
_entity_poly.type
_entity_poly.pdbx_seq_one_letter_code
_entity_poly.pdbx_strand_id
1 'polypeptide(L)'
;MRIKRNSQLCVRVLAVVSCLLLIACGGGGGLQFESLPDAADNPAAPTVEIPVTGEPVPLIEDSSPPAAEPVNKLVLSVPDLSGLAPGSEFEVSLAGAFSGEVYQGSARLLFNPAYLKPVQAQRGGMLLTDMVHLASLDQDGFVPFAFTGLPGHNAMAPGTGELLRVKFRILQAGAEPHRIRLQNDAEFLQLRDRNSRRLKFELESRAGVAQ
;
A
#
# COMPACT_ATOMS: atom_id res chain seq x y z
N MET A 1 42.55 5.08 -3.77
CA MET A 1 41.90 4.91 -2.45
C MET A 1 40.60 4.15 -2.66
N ARG A 2 40.53 2.86 -2.31
CA ARG A 2 39.31 2.01 -2.47
C ARG A 2 38.60 1.93 -1.13
N ILE A 3 37.42 2.56 -1.03
CA ILE A 3 36.53 2.43 0.13
C ILE A 3 35.69 1.17 -0.08
N LYS A 4 36.16 0.04 0.45
CA LYS A 4 35.36 -1.17 0.68
C LYS A 4 34.90 -1.16 2.13
N ARG A 5 33.67 -0.72 2.41
CA ARG A 5 32.95 -0.95 3.68
C ARG A 5 31.49 -0.52 3.49
N ASN A 6 30.57 -1.50 3.47
CA ASN A 6 29.17 -1.40 3.94
C ASN A 6 28.22 -2.52 3.45
N SER A 7 28.72 -3.67 2.96
CA SER A 7 27.81 -4.77 2.61
C SER A 7 27.22 -5.53 3.83
N GLN A 8 27.83 -5.45 5.02
CA GLN A 8 27.35 -6.20 6.19
C GLN A 8 26.23 -5.51 6.99
N LEU A 9 26.08 -4.19 6.90
CA LEU A 9 24.95 -3.50 7.57
C LEU A 9 23.62 -3.77 6.83
N CYS A 10 23.66 -3.86 5.50
CA CYS A 10 22.47 -4.02 4.67
C CYS A 10 21.75 -5.36 4.90
N VAL A 11 22.50 -6.44 5.17
CA VAL A 11 21.94 -7.78 5.45
C VAL A 11 21.21 -7.84 6.79
N ARG A 12 21.66 -7.06 7.80
CA ARG A 12 21.05 -7.08 9.14
C ARG A 12 19.73 -6.31 9.21
N VAL A 13 19.61 -5.18 8.51
CA VAL A 13 18.35 -4.42 8.49
C VAL A 13 17.27 -5.18 7.70
N LEU A 14 17.63 -5.83 6.58
CA LEU A 14 16.69 -6.69 5.84
C LEU A 14 16.25 -7.90 6.66
N ALA A 15 17.15 -8.52 7.43
CA ALA A 15 16.84 -9.66 8.28
C ALA A 15 15.93 -9.27 9.46
N VAL A 16 16.06 -8.08 10.04
CA VAL A 16 15.18 -7.61 11.12
C VAL A 16 13.77 -7.29 10.60
N VAL A 17 13.64 -6.72 9.40
CA VAL A 17 12.32 -6.50 8.76
C VAL A 17 11.67 -7.82 8.36
N SER A 18 12.45 -8.80 7.87
CA SER A 18 11.94 -10.14 7.53
C SER A 18 11.56 -10.95 8.78
N CYS A 19 12.33 -10.87 9.87
CA CYS A 19 11.97 -11.49 11.16
C CYS A 19 10.74 -10.84 11.81
N LEU A 20 10.56 -9.52 11.71
CA LEU A 20 9.33 -8.89 12.19
C LEU A 20 8.09 -9.28 11.38
N LEU A 21 8.23 -9.54 10.07
CA LEU A 21 7.12 -10.07 9.26
C LEU A 21 6.79 -11.53 9.55
N LEU A 22 7.77 -12.36 9.96
CA LEU A 22 7.55 -13.78 10.23
C LEU A 22 6.91 -14.06 11.60
N ILE A 23 7.10 -13.18 12.60
CA ILE A 23 6.53 -13.38 13.94
C ILE A 23 5.02 -13.07 13.97
N ALA A 24 4.48 -12.31 13.02
CA ALA A 24 3.04 -11.99 12.94
C ALA A 24 2.17 -13.14 12.37
N CYS A 25 2.76 -14.19 11.79
CA CYS A 25 2.02 -15.31 11.19
C CYS A 25 2.10 -16.63 11.97
N GLY A 26 2.75 -16.65 13.14
CA GLY A 26 3.02 -17.87 13.90
C GLY A 26 2.25 -17.99 15.20
N GLY A 27 0.92 -17.95 15.15
CA GLY A 27 0.03 -18.14 16.31
C GLY A 27 -0.87 -19.36 16.15
N GLY A 28 -0.29 -20.54 16.01
CA GLY A 28 -1.01 -21.81 16.08
C GLY A 28 -1.48 -22.08 17.50
N GLY A 29 -2.79 -22.02 17.73
CA GLY A 29 -3.46 -22.48 18.94
C GLY A 29 -4.66 -23.33 18.53
N GLY A 30 -4.51 -24.65 18.64
CA GLY A 30 -5.58 -25.60 18.36
C GLY A 30 -6.74 -25.39 19.32
N LEU A 31 -7.95 -25.29 18.75
CA LEU A 31 -9.18 -25.48 19.48
C LEU A 31 -9.86 -26.73 18.91
N GLN A 32 -10.00 -27.71 19.79
CA GLN A 32 -10.78 -28.93 19.57
C GLN A 32 -12.22 -28.54 19.27
N PHE A 33 -12.75 -29.04 18.16
CA PHE A 33 -14.17 -28.96 17.85
C PHE A 33 -14.86 -30.13 18.54
N GLU A 34 -15.60 -29.86 19.62
CA GLU A 34 -16.54 -30.79 20.22
C GLU A 34 -17.74 -30.99 19.27
N SER A 35 -18.07 -32.25 19.04
CA SER A 35 -19.20 -32.70 18.24
C SER A 35 -20.53 -32.38 18.94
N LEU A 36 -21.40 -31.61 18.28
CA LEU A 36 -22.79 -31.39 18.70
C LEU A 36 -23.67 -32.58 18.25
N PRO A 37 -24.63 -33.03 19.09
CA PRO A 37 -25.53 -34.14 18.74
C PRO A 37 -26.73 -33.70 17.89
N ASP A 38 -27.23 -34.67 17.12
CA ASP A 38 -28.48 -34.70 16.37
C ASP A 38 -29.67 -34.16 17.20
N ALA A 39 -30.39 -33.19 16.62
CA ALA A 39 -31.72 -32.80 17.06
C ALA A 39 -32.70 -32.92 15.89
N ALA A 40 -33.67 -33.78 16.12
CA ALA A 40 -34.77 -34.16 15.24
C ALA A 40 -35.83 -33.05 15.07
N ASP A 41 -36.77 -33.36 14.18
CA ASP A 41 -38.11 -32.80 14.00
C ASP A 41 -38.24 -31.38 13.42
N ASN A 42 -38.66 -31.34 12.15
CA ASN A 42 -39.33 -30.18 11.58
C ASN A 42 -40.64 -30.64 10.88
N PRO A 43 -41.82 -30.37 11.45
CA PRO A 43 -43.09 -30.72 10.83
C PRO A 43 -43.44 -29.80 9.65
N ALA A 44 -44.13 -30.39 8.68
CA ALA A 44 -44.50 -29.84 7.38
C ALA A 44 -45.10 -28.41 7.42
N ALA A 45 -44.58 -27.56 6.53
CA ALA A 45 -45.19 -26.27 6.20
C ALA A 45 -46.39 -26.46 5.24
N PRO A 46 -47.46 -25.66 5.36
CA PRO A 46 -48.61 -25.72 4.47
C PRO A 46 -48.32 -25.07 3.11
N THR A 47 -48.57 -25.82 2.03
CA THR A 47 -48.58 -25.35 0.64
C THR A 47 -49.75 -24.37 0.43
N VAL A 48 -49.43 -23.11 0.11
CA VAL A 48 -50.40 -22.10 -0.34
C VAL A 48 -50.32 -22.04 -1.86
N GLU A 49 -51.36 -22.50 -2.56
CA GLU A 49 -51.51 -22.34 -4.00
C GLU A 49 -51.91 -20.89 -4.32
N ILE A 50 -51.02 -20.15 -4.97
CA ILE A 50 -51.28 -18.80 -5.47
C ILE A 50 -51.81 -18.92 -6.91
N PRO A 51 -53.02 -18.42 -7.24
CA PRO A 51 -53.50 -18.40 -8.61
C PRO A 51 -52.73 -17.36 -9.44
N VAL A 52 -52.02 -17.82 -10.46
CA VAL A 52 -51.30 -16.99 -11.43
C VAL A 52 -52.31 -16.46 -12.46
N THR A 53 -52.84 -15.27 -12.24
CA THR A 53 -53.51 -14.50 -13.31
C THR A 53 -52.46 -13.65 -13.99
N GLY A 54 -52.21 -13.95 -15.25
CA GLY A 54 -51.17 -13.32 -16.06
C GLY A 54 -51.50 -11.88 -16.39
N GLU A 55 -50.61 -10.98 -16.00
CA GLU A 55 -50.28 -9.77 -16.74
C GLU A 55 -48.75 -9.76 -16.93
N PRO A 56 -48.25 -9.48 -18.16
CA PRO A 56 -46.82 -9.46 -18.42
C PRO A 56 -46.18 -8.27 -17.68
N VAL A 57 -45.47 -8.56 -16.59
CA VAL A 57 -44.63 -7.58 -15.91
C VAL A 57 -43.49 -7.21 -16.87
N PRO A 58 -43.33 -5.94 -17.26
CA PRO A 58 -42.18 -5.52 -18.05
C PRO A 58 -40.91 -5.81 -17.23
N LEU A 59 -40.05 -6.66 -17.77
CA LEU A 59 -38.72 -6.93 -17.26
C LEU A 59 -37.93 -5.63 -17.37
N ILE A 60 -37.89 -4.85 -16.28
CA ILE A 60 -36.98 -3.71 -16.18
C ILE A 60 -35.59 -4.35 -16.03
N GLU A 61 -34.88 -4.49 -17.15
CA GLU A 61 -33.45 -4.75 -17.14
C GLU A 61 -32.80 -3.56 -16.43
N ASP A 62 -32.54 -3.74 -15.13
CA ASP A 62 -31.77 -2.81 -14.32
C ASP A 62 -30.37 -2.71 -14.92
N SER A 63 -30.26 -1.81 -15.89
CA SER A 63 -29.03 -1.44 -16.59
C SER A 63 -28.23 -0.45 -15.75
N SER A 64 -28.26 -0.60 -14.42
CA SER A 64 -27.30 0.07 -13.58
C SER A 64 -25.93 -0.58 -13.85
N PRO A 65 -24.94 0.18 -14.35
CA PRO A 65 -23.60 -0.38 -14.54
C PRO A 65 -23.13 -0.95 -13.20
N PRO A 66 -22.45 -2.12 -13.18
CA PRO A 66 -22.00 -2.73 -11.95
C PRO A 66 -21.22 -1.68 -11.17
N ALA A 67 -21.69 -1.37 -9.95
CA ALA A 67 -21.03 -0.39 -9.09
C ALA A 67 -19.57 -0.82 -8.96
N ALA A 68 -18.66 -0.04 -9.55
CA ALA A 68 -17.24 -0.38 -9.56
C ALA A 68 -16.81 -0.60 -8.11
N GLU A 69 -16.25 -1.79 -7.82
CA GLU A 69 -15.70 -2.07 -6.50
C GLU A 69 -14.76 -0.92 -6.12
N PRO A 70 -14.83 -0.39 -4.88
CA PRO A 70 -14.02 0.76 -4.52
C PRO A 70 -12.55 0.35 -4.45
N VAL A 71 -11.80 0.62 -5.52
CA VAL A 71 -10.39 0.24 -5.66
C VAL A 71 -9.51 1.23 -4.93
N ASN A 72 -8.61 0.72 -4.08
CA ASN A 72 -7.58 1.54 -3.44
C ASN A 72 -6.65 2.16 -4.49
N LYS A 73 -6.10 3.34 -4.23
CA LYS A 73 -5.16 3.99 -5.16
C LYS A 73 -3.90 4.44 -4.45
N LEU A 74 -2.77 4.28 -5.12
CA LEU A 74 -1.49 4.87 -4.73
C LEU A 74 -1.08 5.87 -5.80
N VAL A 75 -0.84 7.10 -5.38
CA VAL A 75 -0.52 8.21 -6.26
C VAL A 75 0.89 8.70 -5.95
N LEU A 76 1.79 8.55 -6.92
CA LEU A 76 3.13 9.13 -6.85
C LEU A 76 3.13 10.49 -7.55
N SER A 77 3.45 11.55 -6.81
CA SER A 77 3.56 12.91 -7.36
C SER A 77 5.02 13.32 -7.47
N VAL A 78 5.48 13.57 -8.70
CA VAL A 78 6.84 14.02 -9.00
C VAL A 78 6.76 15.39 -9.67
N PRO A 79 7.37 16.45 -9.12
CA PRO A 79 7.30 17.78 -9.73
C PRO A 79 7.98 17.79 -11.09
N ASP A 80 7.65 18.78 -11.93
CA ASP A 80 8.45 19.02 -13.12
C ASP A 80 9.87 19.42 -12.72
N LEU A 81 10.85 18.68 -13.26
CA LEU A 81 12.26 18.86 -12.97
C LEU A 81 12.98 19.62 -14.10
N SER A 82 12.23 20.01 -15.14
CA SER A 82 12.77 20.80 -16.24
C SER A 82 13.31 22.15 -15.74
N GLY A 83 14.55 22.48 -16.12
CA GLY A 83 15.18 23.74 -15.76
C GLY A 83 15.73 23.84 -14.33
N LEU A 84 15.64 22.79 -13.51
CA LEU A 84 16.28 22.79 -12.20
C LEU A 84 17.80 22.59 -12.32
N ALA A 85 18.56 23.45 -11.65
CA ALA A 85 20.01 23.40 -11.65
C ALA A 85 20.55 22.27 -10.75
N PRO A 86 21.77 21.75 -11.02
CA PRO A 86 22.49 20.91 -10.07
C PRO A 86 22.62 21.60 -8.70
N GLY A 87 22.38 20.86 -7.63
CA GLY A 87 22.35 21.37 -6.26
C GLY A 87 20.95 21.76 -5.77
N SER A 88 19.98 22.00 -6.67
CA SER A 88 18.59 22.25 -6.29
C SER A 88 17.96 21.05 -5.60
N GLU A 89 17.00 21.32 -4.71
CA GLU A 89 16.22 20.31 -4.01
C GLU A 89 14.75 20.38 -4.41
N PHE A 90 14.06 19.25 -4.40
CA PHE A 90 12.63 19.14 -4.69
C PHE A 90 12.00 18.02 -3.87
N GLU A 91 10.67 18.06 -3.72
CA GLU A 91 9.92 17.07 -2.93
C GLU A 91 9.09 16.15 -3.83
N VAL A 92 9.06 14.88 -3.46
CA VAL A 92 8.24 13.84 -4.07
C VAL A 92 7.32 13.29 -2.98
N SER A 93 6.04 13.16 -3.28
CA SER A 93 5.06 12.61 -2.35
C SER A 93 4.42 11.34 -2.88
N LEU A 94 4.20 10.39 -1.97
CA LEU A 94 3.40 9.20 -2.19
C LEU A 94 2.14 9.33 -1.34
N ALA A 95 0.99 9.35 -1.99
CA ALA A 95 -0.32 9.44 -1.35
C ALA A 95 -1.13 8.16 -1.58
N GLY A 96 -2.03 7.88 -0.64
CA GLY A 96 -3.01 6.80 -0.72
C GLY A 96 -4.43 7.35 -0.77
N ALA A 97 -5.31 6.64 -1.48
CA ALA A 97 -6.75 6.76 -1.37
C ALA A 97 -7.31 5.36 -1.08
N PHE A 98 -7.78 5.13 0.14
CA PHE A 98 -8.19 3.81 0.61
C PHE A 98 -9.69 3.75 0.88
N SER A 99 -10.32 2.71 0.35
CA SER A 99 -11.74 2.42 0.57
C SER A 99 -12.00 1.63 1.84
N GLY A 100 -10.95 0.99 2.39
CA GLY A 100 -11.00 0.18 3.60
C GLY A 100 -9.80 0.44 4.51
N GLU A 101 -9.79 -0.26 5.64
CA GLU A 101 -8.67 -0.22 6.58
C GLU A 101 -7.38 -0.79 5.96
N VAL A 102 -6.27 -0.08 6.12
CA VAL A 102 -4.94 -0.57 5.72
C VAL A 102 -4.08 -0.73 6.96
N TYR A 103 -3.69 -1.97 7.25
CA TYR A 103 -2.91 -2.30 8.43
C TYR A 103 -1.40 -2.23 8.18
N GLN A 104 -0.97 -2.71 7.02
CA GLN A 104 0.44 -2.75 6.64
C GLN A 104 0.61 -2.33 5.18
N GLY A 105 1.72 -1.67 4.89
CA GLY A 105 2.13 -1.40 3.52
C GLY A 105 3.63 -1.34 3.33
N SER A 106 4.09 -1.62 2.12
CA SER A 106 5.48 -1.48 1.72
C SER A 106 5.56 -0.98 0.27
N ALA A 107 6.61 -0.22 -0.03
CA ALA A 107 6.94 0.21 -1.38
C ALA A 107 8.45 0.42 -1.54
N ARG A 108 8.92 0.50 -2.79
CA ARG A 108 10.25 1.02 -3.12
C ARG A 108 10.11 2.12 -4.15
N LEU A 109 10.67 3.28 -3.84
CA LEU A 109 10.77 4.40 -4.77
C LEU A 109 12.11 4.32 -5.50
N LEU A 110 12.10 3.95 -6.77
CA LEU A 110 13.28 3.87 -7.63
C LEU A 110 13.66 5.25 -8.13
N PHE A 111 14.97 5.53 -8.18
CA PHE A 111 15.54 6.74 -8.77
C PHE A 111 16.89 6.43 -9.41
N ASN A 112 17.40 7.34 -10.25
CA ASN A 112 18.74 7.20 -10.81
C ASN A 112 19.78 7.90 -9.90
N PRO A 113 20.68 7.16 -9.23
CA PRO A 113 21.62 7.74 -8.26
C PRO A 113 22.73 8.57 -8.92
N ALA A 114 22.90 8.50 -10.25
CA ALA A 114 23.82 9.37 -10.97
C ALA A 114 23.33 10.82 -11.03
N TYR A 115 22.01 11.02 -11.01
CA TYR A 115 21.39 12.34 -11.18
C TYR A 115 20.72 12.86 -9.91
N LEU A 116 20.30 11.98 -9.02
CA LEU A 116 19.50 12.32 -7.85
C LEU A 116 20.07 11.70 -6.58
N LYS A 117 19.97 12.43 -5.47
CA LYS A 117 20.29 11.92 -4.14
C LYS A 117 19.14 12.22 -3.17
N PRO A 118 18.54 11.22 -2.50
CA PRO A 118 17.60 11.51 -1.44
C PRO A 118 18.34 12.17 -0.27
N VAL A 119 17.79 13.26 0.24
CA VAL A 119 18.37 14.02 1.37
C VAL A 119 17.53 13.93 2.63
N GLN A 120 16.22 13.72 2.48
CA GLN A 120 15.30 13.60 3.61
C GLN A 120 14.12 12.71 3.24
N ALA A 121 13.64 11.92 4.19
CA ALA A 121 12.35 11.24 4.11
C ALA A 121 11.52 11.60 5.34
N GLN A 122 10.24 11.86 5.14
CA GLN A 122 9.29 12.26 6.17
C GLN A 122 8.05 11.35 6.10
N ARG A 123 7.52 11.02 7.28
CA ARG A 123 6.25 10.32 7.42
C ARG A 123 5.13 11.24 6.93
N GLY A 124 4.27 10.72 6.05
CA GLY A 124 3.08 11.46 5.61
C GLY A 124 2.00 11.48 6.70
N GLY A 125 1.15 12.52 6.68
CA GLY A 125 0.16 12.77 7.74
C GLY A 125 -0.96 11.73 7.86
N MET A 126 -1.12 10.83 6.87
CA MET A 126 -2.10 9.75 6.94
C MET A 126 -1.66 8.62 7.87
N LEU A 127 -0.36 8.46 8.09
CA LEU A 127 0.18 7.46 8.99
C LEU A 127 0.07 7.95 10.43
N LEU A 128 -0.65 7.20 11.26
CA LEU A 128 -0.81 7.51 12.67
C LEU A 128 0.55 7.52 13.39
N THR A 129 0.66 8.30 14.47
CA THR A 129 1.94 8.49 15.18
C THR A 129 2.45 7.19 15.82
N ASP A 130 1.54 6.32 16.24
CA ASP A 130 1.79 5.01 16.86
C ASP A 130 2.11 3.89 15.86
N MET A 131 2.00 4.14 14.54
CA MET A 131 2.45 3.17 13.55
C MET A 131 3.98 3.14 13.44
N VAL A 132 4.51 1.94 13.23
CA VAL A 132 5.90 1.77 12.83
C VAL A 132 6.03 2.27 11.40
N HIS A 133 6.98 3.16 11.16
CA HIS A 133 7.28 3.72 9.85
C HIS A 133 8.79 3.64 9.59
N LEU A 134 9.15 3.11 8.43
CA LEU A 134 10.53 2.98 7.98
C LEU A 134 10.66 3.66 6.61
N ALA A 135 11.59 4.60 6.52
CA ALA A 135 12.12 5.09 5.25
C ALA A 135 13.64 5.27 5.41
N SER A 136 14.43 4.60 4.57
CA SER A 136 15.90 4.67 4.62
C SER A 136 16.44 5.32 3.35
N LEU A 137 17.46 6.15 3.51
CA LEU A 137 18.12 6.88 2.41
C LEU A 137 19.51 6.32 2.09
N ASP A 138 19.90 5.23 2.74
CA ASP A 138 21.27 4.67 2.67
C ASP A 138 21.48 3.76 1.45
N GLN A 139 20.45 3.59 0.61
CA GLN A 139 20.48 2.69 -0.52
C GLN A 139 20.59 3.46 -1.84
N ASP A 140 21.52 3.02 -2.68
CA ASP A 140 21.72 3.60 -4.00
C ASP A 140 20.61 3.14 -4.95
N GLY A 141 19.95 4.11 -5.58
CA GLY A 141 18.96 3.88 -6.63
C GLY A 141 17.55 3.51 -6.15
N PHE A 142 17.31 3.38 -4.85
CA PHE A 142 15.95 3.31 -4.31
C PHE A 142 15.81 3.75 -2.86
N VAL A 143 14.62 4.22 -2.50
CA VAL A 143 14.21 4.50 -1.11
C VAL A 143 13.17 3.44 -0.70
N PRO A 144 13.51 2.48 0.17
CA PRO A 144 12.52 1.58 0.73
C PRO A 144 11.60 2.33 1.70
N PHE A 145 10.32 1.99 1.64
CA PHE A 145 9.27 2.52 2.51
C PHE A 145 8.45 1.36 3.05
N ALA A 146 8.17 1.38 4.35
CA ALA A 146 7.25 0.43 4.96
C ALA A 146 6.56 1.04 6.16
N PHE A 147 5.33 0.60 6.41
CA PHE A 147 4.60 0.90 7.62
C PHE A 147 3.80 -0.30 8.10
N THR A 148 3.57 -0.38 9.41
CA THR A 148 2.69 -1.39 10.01
C THR A 148 2.10 -0.85 11.31
N GLY A 149 0.83 -1.20 11.57
CA GLY A 149 0.25 -1.07 12.90
C GLY A 149 0.99 -1.95 13.91
N LEU A 150 1.09 -1.46 15.15
CA LEU A 150 1.53 -2.28 16.28
C LEU A 150 0.42 -3.26 16.68
N PRO A 151 0.75 -4.44 17.26
CA PRO A 151 -0.26 -5.37 17.74
C PRO A 151 -1.26 -4.70 18.69
N GLY A 152 -2.56 -4.80 18.40
CA GLY A 152 -3.63 -4.17 19.20
C GLY A 152 -3.91 -2.70 18.87
N HIS A 153 -3.18 -2.09 17.93
CA HIS A 153 -3.42 -0.72 17.47
C HIS A 153 -4.31 -0.66 16.23
N ASN A 154 -4.79 0.55 15.94
CA ASN A 154 -5.70 0.81 14.84
C ASN A 154 -4.98 0.69 13.49
N ALA A 155 -5.67 0.09 12.52
CA ALA A 155 -5.33 0.23 11.12
C ALA A 155 -5.51 1.69 10.67
N MET A 156 -4.89 2.05 9.56
CA MET A 156 -5.17 3.32 8.90
C MET A 156 -6.63 3.33 8.44
N ALA A 157 -7.39 4.33 8.87
CA ALA A 157 -8.78 4.48 8.49
C ALA A 157 -8.92 4.72 6.97
N PRO A 158 -10.08 4.35 6.38
CA PRO A 158 -10.39 4.72 5.01
C PRO A 158 -10.29 6.24 4.81
N GLY A 159 -9.85 6.66 3.63
CA GLY A 159 -9.68 8.07 3.30
C GLY A 159 -8.52 8.34 2.36
N THR A 160 -8.16 9.60 2.24
CA THR A 160 -7.07 10.08 1.39
C THR A 160 -6.01 10.81 2.21
N GLY A 161 -4.75 10.58 1.89
CA GLY A 161 -3.68 11.29 2.55
C GLY A 161 -2.28 10.88 2.09
N GLU A 162 -1.29 11.66 2.55
CA GLU A 162 0.12 11.40 2.25
C GLU A 162 0.66 10.28 3.14
N LEU A 163 1.38 9.35 2.54
CA LEU A 163 2.04 8.22 3.20
C LEU A 163 3.53 8.49 3.44
N LEU A 164 4.18 9.08 2.44
CA LEU A 164 5.61 9.34 2.44
C LEU A 164 5.90 10.60 1.65
N ARG A 165 6.85 11.39 2.16
CA ARG A 165 7.46 12.50 1.44
C ARG A 165 8.96 12.34 1.42
N VAL A 166 9.57 12.45 0.24
CA VAL A 166 11.01 12.32 0.07
C VAL A 166 11.53 13.57 -0.62
N LYS A 167 12.50 14.24 0.01
CA LYS A 167 13.24 15.34 -0.60
C LYS A 167 14.46 14.79 -1.32
N PHE A 168 14.61 15.19 -2.57
CA PHE A 168 15.75 14.84 -3.42
C PHE A 168 16.58 16.08 -3.72
N ARG A 169 17.88 15.87 -3.90
CA ARG A 169 18.82 16.85 -4.45
C ARG A 169 19.28 16.42 -5.83
N ILE A 170 19.33 17.36 -6.77
CA ILE A 170 19.86 17.13 -8.11
C ILE A 170 21.39 17.14 -8.04
N LEU A 171 22.02 16.07 -8.50
CA LEU A 171 23.48 15.94 -8.57
C LEU A 171 24.03 16.44 -9.90
N GLN A 172 23.33 16.16 -10.99
CA GLN A 172 23.74 16.48 -12.35
C GLN A 172 22.52 16.88 -13.19
N ALA A 173 22.71 17.85 -14.08
CA ALA A 173 21.74 18.18 -15.10
C ALA A 173 21.69 17.03 -16.11
N GLY A 174 20.55 16.36 -16.24
CA GLY A 174 20.35 15.27 -17.18
C GLY A 174 19.47 15.70 -18.34
N ALA A 175 19.82 15.28 -19.56
CA ALA A 175 18.90 15.32 -20.71
C ALA A 175 17.85 14.20 -20.64
N GLU A 176 18.12 13.15 -19.87
CA GLU A 176 17.16 12.08 -19.62
C GLU A 176 16.15 12.48 -18.54
N PRO A 177 14.88 12.06 -18.67
CA PRO A 177 13.88 12.29 -17.64
C PRO A 177 14.38 11.65 -16.34
N HIS A 178 14.52 12.45 -15.30
CA HIS A 178 14.74 12.03 -13.92
C HIS A 178 13.59 11.09 -13.50
N ARG A 179 13.68 9.81 -13.87
CA ARG A 179 12.59 8.84 -13.68
C ARG A 179 12.59 8.37 -12.25
N ILE A 180 11.78 9.04 -11.44
CA ILE A 180 11.37 8.56 -10.13
C ILE A 180 10.09 7.75 -10.33
N ARG A 181 10.05 6.51 -9.85
CA ARG A 181 8.91 5.61 -10.02
C ARG A 181 8.77 4.62 -8.87
N LEU A 182 7.57 4.09 -8.67
CA LEU A 182 7.36 2.96 -7.76
C LEU A 182 7.78 1.64 -8.43
N GLN A 183 8.45 0.78 -7.67
CA GLN A 183 8.72 -0.59 -8.09
C GLN A 183 7.44 -1.43 -7.95
N ASN A 184 6.77 -1.72 -9.07
CA ASN A 184 5.50 -2.44 -9.11
C ASN A 184 5.66 -3.98 -9.10
N ASP A 185 6.60 -4.50 -8.32
CA ASP A 185 6.70 -5.93 -8.09
C ASP A 185 5.92 -6.29 -6.84
N ALA A 186 5.19 -7.41 -6.88
CA ALA A 186 4.36 -7.88 -5.78
C ALA A 186 5.13 -8.08 -4.47
N GLU A 187 6.44 -8.30 -4.52
CA GLU A 187 7.31 -8.48 -3.36
C GLU A 187 7.64 -7.17 -2.63
N PHE A 188 7.64 -6.05 -3.35
CA PHE A 188 8.04 -4.75 -2.80
C PHE A 188 6.86 -3.82 -2.57
N LEU A 189 5.85 -3.89 -3.44
CA LEU A 189 4.66 -3.06 -3.37
C LEU A 189 3.44 -3.84 -2.89
N GLN A 190 3.13 -3.67 -1.62
CA GLN A 190 2.06 -4.39 -0.94
C GLN A 190 1.24 -3.45 -0.07
N LEU A 191 -0.06 -3.70 -0.02
CA LEU A 191 -0.98 -3.17 0.99
C LEU A 191 -1.70 -4.37 1.58
N ARG A 192 -1.88 -4.41 2.90
CA ARG A 192 -2.53 -5.52 3.60
C ARG A 192 -3.53 -5.02 4.63
N ASP A 193 -4.61 -5.77 4.78
CA ASP A 193 -5.58 -5.59 5.86
C ASP A 193 -5.06 -6.20 7.18
N ARG A 194 -5.87 -6.12 8.23
CA ARG A 194 -5.57 -6.68 9.55
C ARG A 194 -5.41 -8.21 9.55
N ASN A 195 -5.98 -8.89 8.57
CA ASN A 195 -5.90 -10.34 8.39
C ASN A 195 -4.74 -10.76 7.48
N SER A 196 -3.80 -9.84 7.24
CA SER A 196 -2.66 -10.02 6.34
C SER A 196 -3.06 -10.30 4.88
N ARG A 197 -4.31 -10.07 4.49
CA ARG A 197 -4.79 -10.25 3.12
C ARG A 197 -4.32 -9.09 2.27
N ARG A 198 -3.83 -9.41 1.07
CA ARG A 198 -3.37 -8.39 0.12
C ARG A 198 -4.58 -7.60 -0.41
N LEU A 199 -4.51 -6.28 -0.27
CA LEU A 199 -5.48 -5.36 -0.83
C LEU A 199 -5.16 -5.10 -2.30
N LYS A 200 -6.20 -5.06 -3.15
CA LYS A 200 -6.07 -4.60 -4.53
C LYS A 200 -5.92 -3.09 -4.55
N PHE A 201 -5.07 -2.57 -5.42
CA PHE A 201 -4.90 -1.14 -5.64
C PHE A 201 -4.47 -0.84 -7.07
N GLU A 202 -4.72 0.40 -7.49
CA GLU A 202 -4.21 1.00 -8.73
C GLU A 202 -3.01 1.90 -8.43
N LEU A 203 -2.13 2.04 -9.42
CA LEU A 203 -1.00 2.96 -9.38
C LEU A 203 -1.24 4.11 -10.35
N GLU A 204 -1.14 5.34 -9.85
CA GLU A 204 -1.17 6.56 -10.63
C GLU A 204 0.16 7.30 -10.45
N SER A 205 0.70 7.81 -11.56
CA SER A 205 1.84 8.74 -11.53
C SER A 205 1.36 10.10 -12.00
N ARG A 206 1.57 11.13 -11.19
CA ARG A 206 1.15 12.50 -11.48
C ARG A 206 2.36 13.42 -11.56
N ALA A 207 2.37 14.28 -12.57
CA ALA A 207 3.28 15.41 -12.61
C ALA A 207 2.79 16.47 -11.60
N GLY A 208 3.60 16.74 -10.59
CA GLY A 208 3.38 17.83 -9.63
C GLY A 208 3.89 19.17 -10.17
N VAL A 209 3.52 20.25 -9.51
CA VAL A 209 4.14 21.56 -9.72
C VAL A 209 5.32 21.66 -8.75
N ALA A 210 6.50 22.05 -9.23
CA ALA A 210 7.63 22.35 -8.34
C ALA A 210 7.26 23.55 -7.45
N GLN A 211 7.29 23.36 -6.13
CA GLN A 211 7.12 24.43 -5.13
C GLN A 211 8.46 24.85 -4.56
#